data_AF-A0A809RBQ3-F1
#
_entry.id   AF-A0A809RBQ3-F1
#
_cell.length_a   1.000
_cell.length_b   1.000
_cell.length_c   1.000
_cell.angle_alpha   90.00
_cell.angle_beta   90.00
_cell.angle_gamma   90.00
#
_symmetry.space_group_name_H-M   'P 1'
#
loop_
_entity.id
_entity.type
_entity.pdbx_description
1 polymer ?
#
loop_
_entity_poly.entity_id
_entity_poly.type
_entity_poly.pdbx_seq_one_letter_code
_entity_poly.pdbx_strand_id
1 'polypeptide(L)'
;MRHLSDGDLDLVIANWDEPPQHLHLSKLFEDPIVCAMRADSPYAKRTGTDEMTLEDYLSLPHVAPSQLLSGYHGVIDAHLERQHLRRNVVVESAYFGLMPHMLTQSDMVLTTGKQYLSFYEKSLQLKTFSIPIKFPPLRFYQLWHERVHHSPEHRWLREQIAQAAKSLMSK
;
A
#
# COMPACT_ATOMS: atom_id res chain seq x y z
N MET A 1 -16.42 3.63 -12.50
CA MET A 1 -16.93 4.99 -12.17
C MET A 1 -18.40 5.16 -12.47
N ARG A 2 -18.92 4.62 -13.58
CA ARG A 2 -20.37 4.57 -13.86
C ARG A 2 -21.21 4.00 -12.70
N HIS A 3 -20.72 2.99 -11.99
CA HIS A 3 -21.40 2.47 -10.80
C HIS A 3 -21.64 3.51 -9.68
N LEU A 4 -20.77 4.50 -9.51
CA LEU A 4 -20.98 5.58 -8.54
C LEU A 4 -22.03 6.59 -9.01
N SER A 5 -22.06 6.90 -10.32
CA SER A 5 -23.07 7.79 -10.90
C SER A 5 -24.45 7.14 -10.91
N ASP A 6 -24.50 5.86 -11.27
CA ASP A 6 -25.73 5.07 -11.44
C ASP A 6 -26.31 4.64 -10.08
N GLY A 7 -25.51 4.71 -9.01
CA GLY A 7 -25.94 4.43 -7.63
C GLY A 7 -25.76 2.98 -7.18
N ASP A 8 -25.10 2.15 -7.97
CA ASP A 8 -24.70 0.78 -7.57
C ASP A 8 -23.63 0.80 -6.45
N LEU A 9 -22.83 1.88 -6.40
CA LEU A 9 -21.85 2.14 -5.37
C LEU A 9 -22.07 3.53 -4.79
N ASP A 10 -21.89 3.64 -3.48
CA ASP A 10 -22.06 4.90 -2.75
C ASP A 10 -20.72 5.64 -2.54
N LEU A 11 -19.64 4.87 -2.44
CA LEU A 11 -18.31 5.36 -2.08
C LEU A 11 -17.23 4.38 -2.54
N VAL A 12 -16.05 4.90 -2.87
CA VAL A 12 -14.84 4.11 -3.14
C VAL A 12 -13.73 4.59 -2.23
N ILE A 13 -12.96 3.65 -1.66
CA ILE A 13 -11.68 3.93 -1.00
C ILE A 13 -10.57 3.51 -1.95
N ALA A 14 -9.66 4.42 -2.26
CA ALA A 14 -8.58 4.15 -3.20
C ALA A 14 -7.33 4.97 -2.87
N ASN A 15 -6.23 4.62 -3.54
CA ASN A 15 -4.93 5.28 -3.47
C ASN A 15 -4.32 5.51 -4.86
N TRP A 16 -5.14 5.78 -5.87
CA TRP A 16 -4.66 6.11 -7.22
C TRP A 16 -3.83 7.41 -7.21
N ASP A 17 -2.77 7.44 -8.02
CA ASP A 17 -1.91 8.62 -8.14
C ASP A 17 -2.68 9.83 -8.71
N GLU A 18 -3.59 9.58 -9.65
CA GLU A 18 -4.43 10.59 -10.30
C GLU A 18 -5.91 10.26 -10.10
N PRO A 19 -6.55 10.75 -9.02
CA PRO A 19 -7.97 10.55 -8.81
C PRO A 19 -8.81 11.29 -9.86
N PRO A 20 -9.95 10.72 -10.29
CA PRO A 20 -10.84 11.34 -11.27
C PRO A 20 -11.41 12.68 -10.81
N GLN A 21 -11.23 13.73 -11.61
CA GLN A 21 -11.62 15.11 -11.24
C GLN A 21 -13.14 15.33 -11.11
N HIS A 22 -13.97 14.48 -11.72
CA HIS A 22 -15.43 14.58 -11.66
C HIS A 22 -16.03 13.94 -10.40
N LEU A 23 -15.20 13.36 -9.53
CA LEU A 23 -15.60 12.84 -8.23
C LEU A 23 -15.18 13.81 -7.14
N HIS A 24 -16.01 13.89 -6.11
CA HIS A 24 -15.60 14.50 -4.86
C HIS A 24 -14.62 13.58 -4.13
N LEU A 25 -13.68 14.19 -3.40
CA LEU A 25 -12.64 13.48 -2.71
C LEU A 25 -12.42 14.06 -1.31
N SER A 26 -12.17 13.18 -0.34
CA SER A 26 -11.65 13.55 0.97
C SER A 26 -10.51 12.61 1.36
N LYS A 27 -9.39 13.18 1.81
CA LYS A 27 -8.23 12.42 2.28
C LYS A 27 -8.58 11.69 3.57
N LEU A 28 -8.23 10.41 3.64
CA LEU A 28 -8.38 9.58 4.84
C LEU A 28 -7.08 9.60 5.65
N PHE A 29 -5.97 9.17 5.04
CA PHE A 29 -4.65 9.15 5.67
C PHE A 29 -3.54 9.01 4.63
N GLU A 30 -2.31 9.20 5.07
CA GLU A 30 -1.10 8.90 4.30
C GLU A 30 -0.33 7.80 5.02
N ASP A 31 0.17 6.83 4.27
CA ASP A 31 0.87 5.65 4.80
C ASP A 31 2.30 5.61 4.24
N PRO A 32 3.33 5.75 5.09
CA PRO A 32 4.71 5.63 4.66
C PRO A 32 4.98 4.28 4.02
N ILE A 33 5.77 4.28 2.94
CA ILE A 33 6.20 3.03 2.30
C ILE A 33 7.42 2.50 3.07
N VAL A 34 7.32 1.23 3.44
CA VAL A 34 8.37 0.45 4.12
C VAL A 34 8.44 -0.93 3.47
N CYS A 35 9.45 -1.72 3.82
CA CYS A 35 9.49 -3.12 3.39
C CYS A 35 9.56 -4.06 4.59
N ALA A 36 9.07 -5.28 4.42
CA ALA A 36 9.12 -6.32 5.44
C ALA A 36 9.58 -7.65 4.86
N MET A 37 10.21 -8.43 5.73
CA MET A 37 10.60 -9.82 5.51
C MET A 37 10.38 -10.60 6.80
N ARG A 38 10.50 -11.94 6.77
CA ARG A 38 10.46 -12.72 8.02
C ARG A 38 11.63 -12.31 8.93
N ALA A 39 11.33 -12.16 10.21
CA ALA A 39 12.26 -11.67 11.22
C ALA A 39 13.46 -12.60 11.42
N ASP A 40 13.31 -13.89 11.11
CA ASP A 40 14.33 -14.91 11.27
C ASP A 40 15.17 -15.17 10.01
N SER A 41 14.94 -14.42 8.91
CA SER A 41 15.73 -14.51 7.69
C SER A 41 17.22 -14.18 7.95
N PRO A 42 18.15 -14.73 7.15
CA PRO A 42 19.58 -14.41 7.30
C PRO A 42 19.89 -12.91 7.22
N TYR A 43 19.18 -12.16 6.37
CA TYR A 43 19.33 -10.71 6.26
C TYR A 43 18.77 -10.01 7.51
N ALA A 44 17.55 -10.35 7.94
CA ALA A 44 16.90 -9.68 9.06
C ALA A 44 17.64 -9.84 10.40
N LYS A 45 18.33 -10.97 10.59
CA LYS A 45 19.13 -11.24 11.79
C LYS A 45 20.42 -10.41 11.89
N ARG A 46 21.01 -10.01 10.75
CA ARG A 46 22.32 -9.36 10.72
C ARG A 46 22.29 -7.86 10.45
N THR A 47 21.13 -7.33 10.07
CA THR A 47 20.99 -5.92 9.65
C THR A 47 19.97 -5.18 10.53
N GLY A 48 20.33 -3.97 10.97
CA GLY A 48 19.43 -3.04 11.65
C GLY A 48 18.28 -2.57 10.75
N THR A 49 17.16 -2.14 11.33
CA THR A 49 15.96 -1.73 10.57
C THR A 49 16.17 -0.50 9.69
N ASP A 50 17.18 0.31 10.01
CA ASP A 50 17.54 1.54 9.28
C ASP A 50 18.90 1.45 8.57
N GLU A 51 19.44 0.24 8.46
CA GLU A 51 20.76 -0.03 7.88
C GLU A 51 20.67 -0.67 6.49
N MET A 52 19.47 -0.87 5.95
CA MET A 52 19.28 -1.41 4.61
C MET A 52 19.89 -0.47 3.57
N THR A 53 20.81 -0.98 2.76
CA THR A 53 21.40 -0.22 1.66
C THR A 53 20.58 -0.35 0.39
N LEU A 54 20.77 0.57 -0.56
CA LEU A 54 20.07 0.53 -1.85
C LEU A 54 20.38 -0.76 -2.60
N GLU A 55 21.64 -1.20 -2.55
CA GLU A 55 22.09 -2.44 -3.17
C GLU A 55 21.41 -3.67 -2.56
N ASP A 56 21.28 -3.71 -1.22
CA ASP A 56 20.53 -4.76 -0.55
C ASP A 56 19.08 -4.79 -1.03
N TYR A 57 18.40 -3.63 -1.02
CA TYR A 57 17.01 -3.54 -1.42
C TYR A 57 16.79 -4.04 -2.85
N LEU A 58 17.65 -3.68 -3.80
CA LEU A 58 17.48 -4.06 -5.20
C LEU A 58 17.83 -5.54 -5.46
N SER A 59 18.75 -6.11 -4.68
CA SER A 59 19.24 -7.49 -4.86
C SER A 59 18.38 -8.56 -4.18
N LEU A 60 17.79 -8.24 -3.03
CA LEU A 60 16.90 -9.14 -2.29
C LEU A 60 15.73 -9.61 -3.18
N PRO A 61 15.25 -10.86 -3.05
CA PRO A 61 14.11 -11.35 -3.82
C PRO A 61 12.81 -10.69 -3.34
N HIS A 62 12.02 -10.13 -4.25
CA HIS A 62 10.74 -9.46 -3.93
C HIS A 62 9.53 -10.28 -4.34
N VAL A 63 8.50 -10.23 -3.50
CA VAL A 63 7.12 -10.49 -3.92
C VAL A 63 6.45 -9.16 -4.26
N ALA A 64 5.72 -9.12 -5.37
CA ALA A 64 5.04 -7.92 -5.86
C ALA A 64 3.58 -8.22 -6.26
N PRO A 65 2.68 -7.21 -6.24
CA PRO A 65 1.37 -7.32 -6.87
C PRO A 65 1.48 -7.64 -8.35
N SER A 66 0.66 -8.60 -8.81
CA SER A 66 0.52 -8.85 -10.25
C SER A 66 0.01 -7.61 -10.97
N GLN A 67 0.51 -7.40 -12.19
CA GLN A 67 0.02 -6.36 -13.08
C GLN A 67 -1.40 -6.71 -13.55
N LEU A 68 -2.42 -6.16 -12.87
CA LEU A 68 -3.84 -6.41 -13.18
C LEU A 68 -4.28 -5.86 -14.54
N LEU A 69 -3.52 -4.91 -15.10
CA LEU A 69 -3.76 -4.28 -16.39
C LEU A 69 -2.43 -4.17 -17.15
N SER A 70 -2.44 -4.48 -18.45
CA SER A 70 -1.26 -4.32 -19.31
C SER A 70 -0.77 -2.88 -19.29
N GLY A 71 0.48 -2.66 -18.91
CA GLY A 71 1.10 -1.34 -18.78
C GLY A 71 0.83 -0.63 -17.44
N TYR A 72 0.11 -1.23 -16.50
CA TYR A 72 -0.02 -0.72 -15.13
C TYR A 72 1.11 -1.29 -14.26
N HIS A 73 2.12 -0.46 -14.00
CA HIS A 73 3.16 -0.72 -13.02
C HIS A 73 2.65 -0.29 -11.65
N GLY A 74 2.83 -1.13 -10.62
CA GLY A 74 2.47 -0.75 -9.25
C GLY A 74 3.21 0.52 -8.82
N VAL A 75 2.65 1.29 -7.89
CA VAL A 75 3.18 2.59 -7.42
C VAL A 75 4.69 2.52 -7.06
N ILE A 76 5.12 1.38 -6.50
CA ILE A 76 6.52 1.12 -6.16
C ILE A 76 7.39 1.02 -7.41
N ASP A 77 7.03 0.13 -8.34
CA ASP A 77 7.83 -0.15 -9.53
C ASP A 77 7.85 1.06 -10.48
N ALA A 78 6.72 1.75 -10.65
CA ALA A 78 6.66 3.00 -11.41
C ALA A 78 7.54 4.10 -10.82
N HIS A 79 7.69 4.17 -9.50
CA HIS A 79 8.58 5.13 -8.85
C HIS A 79 10.06 4.75 -8.97
N LEU A 80 10.39 3.46 -8.93
CA LEU A 80 11.74 2.95 -9.16
C LEU A 80 12.19 3.18 -10.60
N GLU A 81 11.33 2.89 -11.57
CA GLU A 81 11.62 3.05 -13.00
C GLU A 81 11.92 4.50 -13.37
N ARG A 82 11.21 5.48 -12.78
CA ARG A 82 11.50 6.92 -12.95
C ARG A 82 12.89 7.33 -12.47
N GLN A 83 13.52 6.50 -11.63
CA GLN A 83 14.89 6.69 -11.12
C GLN A 83 15.89 5.75 -11.80
N HIS A 84 15.48 5.04 -12.87
CA HIS A 84 16.28 4.02 -13.54
C HIS A 84 16.70 2.86 -12.62
N LEU A 85 15.91 2.59 -11.58
CA LEU A 85 16.11 1.50 -10.64
C LEU A 85 15.15 0.35 -10.96
N ARG A 86 15.60 -0.88 -10.68
CA ARG A 86 14.77 -2.09 -10.80
C ARG A 86 15.11 -3.04 -9.66
N ARG A 87 14.08 -3.51 -8.95
CA ARG A 87 14.21 -4.52 -7.90
C ARG A 87 14.08 -5.94 -8.47
N ASN A 88 14.64 -6.91 -7.78
CA ASN A 88 14.59 -8.33 -8.14
C ASN A 88 13.24 -8.97 -7.76
N VAL A 89 12.19 -8.73 -8.56
CA VAL A 89 10.87 -9.38 -8.38
C VAL A 89 10.95 -10.84 -8.83
N VAL A 90 10.79 -11.77 -7.87
CA VAL A 90 10.84 -13.23 -8.13
C VAL A 90 9.47 -13.88 -8.12
N VAL A 91 8.47 -13.22 -7.52
CA VAL A 91 7.09 -13.69 -7.47
C VAL A 91 6.13 -12.52 -7.64
N GLU A 92 5.13 -12.71 -8.50
CA GLU A 92 3.98 -11.82 -8.59
C GLU A 92 2.73 -12.52 -8.05
N SER A 93 1.88 -11.81 -7.29
CA SER A 93 0.63 -12.35 -6.77
C SER A 93 -0.53 -11.37 -6.95
N ALA A 94 -1.66 -11.88 -7.45
CA ALA A 94 -2.91 -11.13 -7.53
C ALA A 94 -3.60 -10.97 -6.17
N TYR A 95 -3.16 -11.72 -5.15
CA TYR A 95 -3.77 -11.75 -3.82
C TYR A 95 -2.89 -11.00 -2.82
N PHE A 96 -3.07 -9.69 -2.75
CA PHE A 96 -2.28 -8.80 -1.88
C PHE A 96 -2.29 -9.26 -0.41
N GLY A 97 -3.47 -9.68 0.07
CA GLY A 97 -3.70 -10.23 1.42
C GLY A 97 -2.83 -11.45 1.78
N LEU A 98 -2.38 -12.23 0.79
CA LEU A 98 -1.60 -13.44 1.02
C LEU A 98 -0.09 -13.19 1.09
N MET A 99 0.39 -12.05 0.56
CA MET A 99 1.82 -11.78 0.47
C MET A 99 2.55 -11.79 1.82
N PRO A 100 2.02 -11.22 2.92
CA PRO A 100 2.66 -11.33 4.24
C PRO A 100 2.88 -12.78 4.70
N HIS A 101 1.95 -13.69 4.38
CA HIS A 101 2.09 -15.11 4.70
C HIS A 101 3.19 -15.78 3.87
N MET A 102 3.36 -15.37 2.61
CA MET A 102 4.44 -15.89 1.74
C MET A 102 5.83 -15.56 2.31
N LEU A 103 5.98 -14.41 2.99
CA LEU A 103 7.23 -14.03 3.65
C LEU A 103 7.61 -15.02 4.75
N THR A 104 6.64 -15.58 5.47
CA THR A 104 6.93 -16.48 6.61
C THR A 104 7.64 -17.77 6.20
N GLN A 105 7.53 -18.17 4.92
CA GLN A 105 8.11 -19.39 4.37
C GLN A 105 9.19 -19.10 3.32
N SER A 106 9.71 -17.87 3.25
CA SER A 106 10.70 -17.47 2.25
C SER A 106 11.63 -16.37 2.76
N ASP A 107 12.71 -16.09 2.03
CA ASP A 107 13.56 -14.92 2.28
C ASP A 107 13.17 -13.73 1.38
N MET A 108 11.91 -13.69 0.95
CA MET A 108 11.39 -12.60 0.13
C MET A 108 11.14 -11.33 0.94
N VAL A 109 11.07 -10.22 0.22
CA VAL A 109 10.72 -8.89 0.70
C VAL A 109 9.38 -8.46 0.09
N LEU A 110 8.52 -7.87 0.92
CA LEU A 110 7.33 -7.15 0.48
C LEU A 110 7.50 -5.66 0.76
N THR A 111 7.33 -4.82 -0.25
CA THR A 111 7.32 -3.36 -0.13
C THR A 111 5.89 -2.84 -0.21
N THR A 112 5.41 -2.15 0.83
CA THR A 112 4.04 -1.60 0.89
C THR A 112 3.90 -0.56 2.01
N GLY A 113 2.68 -0.11 2.28
CA GLY A 113 2.34 0.80 3.36
C GLY A 113 2.59 0.20 4.74
N LYS A 114 3.16 1.01 5.63
CA LYS A 114 3.50 0.64 7.00
C LYS A 114 2.29 0.14 7.77
N GLN A 115 1.13 0.76 7.61
CA GLN A 115 -0.09 0.38 8.34
C GLN A 115 -0.57 -1.02 7.99
N TYR A 116 -0.44 -1.39 6.72
CA TYR A 116 -0.73 -2.76 6.28
C TYR A 116 0.20 -3.77 6.95
N LEU A 117 1.51 -3.49 6.98
CA LEU A 117 2.49 -4.38 7.60
C LEU A 117 2.33 -4.47 9.12
N SER A 118 2.09 -3.35 9.80
CA SER A 118 1.86 -3.32 11.25
C SER A 118 0.58 -4.07 11.69
N PHE A 119 -0.38 -4.29 10.80
CA PHE A 119 -1.49 -5.20 11.06
C PHE A 119 -0.99 -6.66 11.17
N TYR A 120 -0.15 -7.10 10.24
CA TYR A 120 0.35 -8.47 10.19
C TYR A 120 1.45 -8.77 11.21
N GLU A 121 2.30 -7.79 11.56
CA GLU A 121 3.34 -7.94 12.60
C GLU A 121 2.78 -8.40 13.96
N LYS A 122 1.50 -8.18 14.22
CA LYS A 122 0.82 -8.66 15.44
C LYS A 122 0.64 -10.17 15.50
N SER A 123 0.68 -10.84 14.34
CA SER A 123 0.37 -12.26 14.19
C SER A 123 1.46 -13.06 13.47
N LEU A 124 2.28 -12.39 12.66
CA LEU A 124 3.36 -12.97 11.89
C LEU A 124 4.69 -12.40 12.41
N GLN A 125 5.72 -13.24 12.49
CA GLN A 125 7.08 -12.82 12.87
C GLN A 125 7.76 -12.11 11.70
N LEU A 126 7.31 -10.90 11.39
CA LEU A 126 7.89 -10.04 10.37
C LEU A 126 8.75 -8.96 11.02
N LYS A 127 9.78 -8.53 10.30
CA LYS A 127 10.60 -7.37 10.65
C LYS A 127 10.51 -6.35 9.52
N THR A 128 10.07 -5.14 9.87
CA THR A 128 9.96 -4.00 8.94
C THR A 128 11.25 -3.18 8.92
N PHE A 129 11.64 -2.74 7.72
CA PHE A 129 12.82 -1.94 7.44
C PHE A 129 12.42 -0.64 6.75
N SER A 130 13.13 0.44 7.06
CA SER A 130 13.09 1.64 6.23
C SER A 130 13.82 1.36 4.90
N ILE A 131 13.33 1.97 3.83
CA ILE A 131 13.91 1.79 2.49
C ILE A 131 14.82 2.98 2.20
N PRO A 132 16.04 2.77 1.71
CA PRO A 132 16.98 3.84 1.33
C PRO A 132 16.59 4.54 0.02
N ILE A 133 15.29 4.73 -0.20
CA ILE A 133 14.68 5.38 -1.36
C ILE A 133 13.55 6.27 -0.84
N LYS A 134 13.53 7.53 -1.24
CA LYS A 134 12.50 8.49 -0.81
C LYS A 134 11.22 8.33 -1.63
N PHE A 135 10.38 7.38 -1.24
CA PHE A 135 9.04 7.26 -1.80
C PHE A 135 8.09 8.35 -1.26
N PRO A 136 7.20 8.93 -2.10
CA PRO A 136 6.04 9.63 -1.57
C PRO A 136 5.16 8.63 -0.80
N PRO A 137 4.52 9.03 0.32
CA PRO A 137 3.65 8.12 1.06
C PRO A 137 2.45 7.73 0.19
N LEU A 138 1.90 6.54 0.43
CA LEU A 138 0.63 6.13 -0.16
C LEU A 138 -0.48 7.02 0.39
N ARG A 139 -1.26 7.65 -0.49
CA ARG A 139 -2.35 8.54 -0.08
C ARG A 139 -3.67 7.81 -0.24
N PHE A 140 -4.36 7.54 0.87
CA PHE A 140 -5.69 6.94 0.85
C PHE A 140 -6.76 8.01 0.96
N TYR A 141 -7.79 7.87 0.14
CA TYR A 141 -8.91 8.80 0.10
C TYR A 141 -10.22 8.05 -0.13
N GLN A 142 -11.30 8.69 0.28
CA GLN A 142 -12.66 8.30 -0.08
C GLN A 142 -13.14 9.19 -1.24
N LEU A 143 -13.77 8.59 -2.25
CA LEU A 143 -14.40 9.29 -3.35
C LEU A 143 -15.88 8.96 -3.48
N TRP A 144 -16.65 9.92 -3.96
CA TRP A 144 -18.09 9.77 -4.20
C TRP A 144 -18.54 10.68 -5.34
N HIS A 145 -19.70 10.37 -5.91
CA HIS A 145 -20.28 11.12 -7.01
C HIS A 145 -21.05 12.36 -6.51
N GLU A 146 -21.14 13.41 -7.34
CA GLU A 146 -21.91 14.64 -7.05
C GLU A 146 -23.34 14.37 -6.56
N ARG A 147 -24.00 13.36 -7.15
CA ARG A 147 -25.36 12.90 -6.80
C ARG A 147 -25.60 12.79 -5.29
N VAL A 148 -24.60 12.34 -4.53
CA VAL A 148 -24.69 12.09 -3.08
C VAL A 148 -23.86 13.05 -2.25
N HIS A 149 -23.35 14.13 -2.85
CA HIS A 149 -22.49 15.08 -2.17
C HIS A 149 -23.22 15.76 -0.99
N HIS A 150 -24.44 16.23 -1.22
CA HIS A 150 -25.26 16.92 -0.22
C HIS A 150 -26.19 16.00 0.60
N SER A 151 -26.21 14.70 0.32
CA SER A 151 -27.05 13.74 1.06
C SER A 151 -26.62 13.61 2.53
N PRO A 152 -27.54 13.76 3.51
CA PRO A 152 -27.23 13.61 4.93
C PRO A 152 -26.72 12.21 5.31
N GLU A 153 -27.35 11.15 4.82
CA GLU A 153 -26.97 9.76 5.11
C GLU A 153 -25.59 9.41 4.54
N HIS A 154 -25.27 9.89 3.34
CA HIS A 154 -23.94 9.70 2.78
C HIS A 154 -22.89 10.54 3.49
N ARG A 155 -23.22 11.77 3.92
CA ARG A 155 -22.33 12.58 4.75
C ARG A 155 -21.98 11.85 6.05
N TRP A 156 -22.98 11.30 6.74
CA TRP A 156 -22.76 10.52 7.96
C TRP A 156 -21.81 9.34 7.70
N LEU A 157 -22.01 8.58 6.63
CA LEU A 157 -21.13 7.46 6.27
C LEU A 157 -19.68 7.93 6.05
N ARG A 158 -19.48 9.01 5.30
CA ARG A 158 -18.15 9.58 5.04
C ARG A 158 -17.44 10.03 6.32
N GLU A 159 -18.19 10.58 7.27
CA GLU A 159 -17.69 10.97 8.59
C GLU A 159 -17.28 9.73 9.42
N GLN A 160 -18.08 8.65 9.41
CA GLN A 160 -17.73 7.40 10.08
C GLN A 160 -16.45 6.77 9.51
N ILE A 161 -16.31 6.73 8.18
CA ILE A 161 -15.10 6.21 7.52
C ILE A 161 -13.89 7.07 7.85
N ALA A 162 -14.03 8.40 7.83
CA ALA A 162 -12.95 9.31 8.22
C ALA A 162 -12.52 9.11 9.68
N GLN A 163 -13.48 8.90 10.59
CA GLN A 163 -13.20 8.62 12.00
C GLN A 163 -12.48 7.28 12.19
N ALA A 164 -12.92 6.23 11.50
CA ALA A 164 -12.27 4.93 11.52
C ALA A 164 -10.82 5.02 10.98
N ALA A 165 -10.62 5.70 9.84
CA ALA A 165 -9.31 5.95 9.27
C ALA A 165 -8.37 6.70 10.23
N LYS A 166 -8.87 7.74 10.91
CA LYS A 166 -8.09 8.49 11.90
C LYS A 166 -7.63 7.61 13.07
N SER A 167 -8.47 6.65 13.50
CA SER A 167 -8.13 5.72 14.58
C SER A 167 -6.97 4.78 14.23
N LEU A 168 -6.75 4.49 12.94
CA LEU A 168 -5.62 3.69 12.48
C LEU A 168 -4.28 4.44 12.62
N MET A 169 -4.30 5.77 12.39
CA MET A 169 -3.08 6.61 12.48
C MET A 169 -2.74 7.06 13.90
N SER A 170 -3.63 6.84 14.87
CA SER A 170 -3.48 7.34 16.24
C SER A 170 -2.79 6.33 17.19
N LYS A 171 -2.15 5.30 16.65
CA LYS A 171 -1.40 4.26 17.39
C LYS A 171 0.05 4.26 16.94
#